data_AF-A0A560HRN3-F1
#
_entry.id   AF-A0A560HRN3-F1
#
_cell.length_a   1.000
_cell.length_b   1.000
_cell.length_c   1.000
_cell.angle_alpha   90.00
_cell.angle_beta   90.00
_cell.angle_gamma   90.00
#
_symmetry.space_group_name_H-M   'P 1'
#
loop_
_entity.id
_entity.type
_entity.pdbx_description
1 polymer ?
#
loop_
_entity_poly.entity_id
_entity_poly.type
_entity_poly.pdbx_seq_one_letter_code
_entity_poly.pdbx_strand_id
1 'polypeptide(L)'
;MTGRIASPSKRRAFPTLKFRAKIILGFAAVLVISAGSMAFAYFGFERVSSGVGSYRSSVSEADLARNIDRELLAYRSAVKYFVVTGKEDDAKAALDAEASLRSAIDQAIKSAKKPARQESLNKLAKEFSNFSATFAKVLQAKRDSALLVQNQLSRQANLLKYKLDDIGNNASDSEAQAIEFGTKQVNAQFQTASAAATNFVLTSDQAIATSALARLKFVENSLGAVYSMDDKIVAGLKDAKTILVAYREALEKLIANAKMVDELVTEMSGSAGAILQGATAMKADLVAEQQRLDSESEATIGKTEQLVLMLAIGGTLLGAVLAFLLGTGISRPMIAMCKAMRELASGNFDVVLPGLGRRDEIGEMAGAVEEFKVQAVAKAERDAAASEIQNREQAASRRAELIRFADDFESAVGAIVSNVSASAVQLESAASTLTRTAETTQSLSSQVAGVSEQAS
;
A
#
# COMPACT_ATOMS: atom_id res chain seq x y z
N MET A 1 -75.66 -47.76 -19.59
CA MET A 1 -74.47 -47.63 -18.72
C MET A 1 -73.51 -46.63 -19.35
N THR A 2 -72.98 -45.73 -18.52
CA THR A 2 -71.72 -44.94 -18.60
C THR A 2 -71.95 -43.45 -18.40
N GLY A 3 -71.98 -43.05 -17.13
CA GLY A 3 -71.84 -41.67 -16.69
C GLY A 3 -70.37 -41.23 -16.69
N ARG A 4 -70.10 -40.02 -17.17
CA ARG A 4 -68.80 -39.33 -17.04
C ARG A 4 -68.75 -38.61 -15.70
N ILE A 5 -67.82 -39.01 -14.85
CA ILE A 5 -67.47 -38.34 -13.59
C ILE A 5 -66.31 -37.39 -13.89
N ALA A 6 -66.50 -36.09 -13.64
CA ALA A 6 -65.46 -35.07 -13.73
C ALA A 6 -64.50 -35.17 -12.52
N SER A 7 -63.20 -35.04 -12.76
CA SER A 7 -62.16 -35.10 -11.74
C SER A 7 -62.04 -33.76 -10.97
N PRO A 8 -61.73 -33.78 -9.65
CA PRO A 8 -61.51 -32.55 -8.90
C PRO A 8 -60.07 -32.06 -9.06
N SER A 9 -59.92 -30.77 -9.38
CA SER A 9 -58.62 -30.09 -9.49
C SER A 9 -57.92 -30.03 -8.13
N LYS A 10 -56.70 -30.59 -8.04
CA LYS A 10 -55.79 -30.42 -6.90
C LYS A 10 -55.35 -28.96 -6.78
N ARG A 11 -55.95 -28.18 -5.88
CA ARG A 11 -55.43 -26.86 -5.48
C ARG A 11 -54.31 -27.05 -4.46
N ARG A 12 -53.12 -26.50 -4.76
CA ARG A 12 -51.93 -26.53 -3.92
C ARG A 12 -52.23 -25.94 -2.53
N ALA A 13 -51.94 -26.73 -1.49
CA ALA A 13 -52.12 -26.39 -0.09
C ALA A 13 -51.02 -25.42 0.37
N PHE A 14 -51.31 -24.12 0.35
CA PHE A 14 -50.64 -23.18 1.26
C PHE A 14 -51.36 -23.20 2.60
N PRO A 15 -50.65 -23.16 3.75
CA PRO A 15 -51.29 -23.04 5.05
C PRO A 15 -52.18 -21.79 5.08
N THR A 16 -53.43 -21.91 5.56
CA THR A 16 -54.37 -20.79 5.70
C THR A 16 -53.95 -19.92 6.89
N LEU A 17 -52.84 -19.21 6.72
CA LEU A 17 -52.38 -18.20 7.68
C LEU A 17 -53.30 -16.98 7.65
N LYS A 18 -53.45 -16.39 8.83
CA LYS A 18 -54.15 -15.13 9.04
C LYS A 18 -53.56 -13.98 8.21
N PHE A 19 -54.39 -13.04 7.75
CA PHE A 19 -54.00 -11.89 6.92
C PHE A 19 -52.81 -11.11 7.50
N ARG A 20 -52.90 -10.77 8.80
CA ARG A 20 -51.84 -10.07 9.52
C ARG A 20 -50.54 -10.87 9.56
N ALA A 21 -50.64 -12.18 9.73
CA ALA A 21 -49.47 -13.07 9.73
C ALA A 21 -48.79 -13.12 8.36
N LYS A 22 -49.54 -13.19 7.25
CA LYS A 22 -49.00 -13.19 5.89
C LYS A 22 -48.21 -11.92 5.56
N ILE A 23 -48.74 -10.75 5.94
CA ILE A 23 -48.07 -9.46 5.72
C ILE A 23 -46.80 -9.34 6.55
N ILE A 24 -46.87 -9.64 7.85
CA ILE A 24 -45.71 -9.55 8.75
C ILE A 24 -44.59 -10.50 8.29
N LEU A 25 -44.94 -11.73 7.88
CA LEU A 25 -43.96 -12.72 7.44
C LEU A 25 -43.28 -12.28 6.13
N GLY A 26 -44.02 -11.66 5.21
CA GLY A 26 -43.47 -11.08 3.98
C GLY A 26 -42.48 -9.94 4.24
N PHE A 27 -42.86 -8.97 5.09
CA PHE A 27 -41.97 -7.87 5.47
C PHE A 27 -40.75 -8.37 6.27
N ALA A 28 -40.94 -9.32 7.20
CA ALA A 28 -39.85 -9.89 7.97
C ALA A 28 -38.83 -10.61 7.08
N ALA A 29 -39.29 -11.38 6.08
CA ALA A 29 -38.40 -12.07 5.15
C ALA A 29 -37.54 -11.09 4.33
N VAL A 30 -38.15 -10.01 3.83
CA VAL A 30 -37.42 -8.96 3.10
C VAL A 30 -36.40 -8.26 4.01
N LEU A 31 -36.80 -7.86 5.22
CA LEU A 31 -35.90 -7.20 6.17
C LEU A 31 -34.71 -8.07 6.57
N VAL A 32 -34.91 -9.38 6.77
CA VAL A 32 -33.81 -10.30 7.09
C VAL A 32 -32.81 -10.41 5.93
N ILE A 33 -33.30 -10.49 4.69
CA ILE A 33 -32.43 -10.53 3.51
C ILE A 33 -31.66 -9.22 3.35
N SER A 34 -32.32 -8.08 3.51
CA SER A 34 -31.68 -6.76 3.45
C SER A 34 -30.63 -6.59 4.55
N ALA A 35 -30.94 -6.96 5.79
CA ALA A 35 -30.00 -6.89 6.91
C ALA A 35 -28.78 -7.81 6.69
N GLY A 36 -29.01 -9.04 6.20
CA GLY A 36 -27.94 -9.98 5.86
C GLY A 36 -27.04 -9.48 4.73
N SER A 37 -27.63 -8.89 3.69
CA SER A 37 -26.89 -8.26 2.59
C SER A 37 -26.04 -7.09 3.08
N MET A 38 -26.60 -6.22 3.92
CA MET A 38 -25.90 -5.06 4.45
C MET A 38 -24.75 -5.46 5.38
N ALA A 39 -24.96 -6.46 6.25
CA ALA A 39 -23.90 -7.01 7.09
C ALA A 39 -22.76 -7.62 6.26
N PHE A 40 -23.09 -8.39 5.22
CA PHE A 40 -22.07 -9.00 4.37
C PHE A 40 -21.28 -7.96 3.56
N ALA A 41 -21.96 -6.95 3.01
CA ALA A 41 -21.32 -5.83 2.32
C ALA A 41 -20.38 -5.07 3.28
N TYR A 42 -20.80 -4.84 4.52
CA TYR A 42 -19.99 -4.18 5.54
C TYR A 42 -18.70 -4.95 5.84
N PHE A 43 -18.78 -6.27 6.10
CA PHE A 43 -17.59 -7.09 6.34
C PHE A 43 -16.68 -7.22 5.11
N GLY A 44 -17.26 -7.24 3.90
CA GLY A 44 -16.51 -7.21 2.66
C GLY A 44 -15.71 -5.92 2.52
N PHE A 45 -16.34 -4.77 2.80
CA PHE A 45 -15.71 -3.46 2.76
C PHE A 45 -14.58 -3.33 3.79
N GLU A 46 -14.78 -3.84 5.01
CA GLU A 46 -13.76 -3.79 6.07
C GLU A 46 -12.49 -4.59 5.70
N ARG A 47 -12.63 -5.74 5.03
CA ARG A 47 -11.50 -6.50 4.48
C ARG A 47 -10.77 -5.74 3.38
N VAL A 48 -11.50 -5.15 2.44
CA VAL A 48 -10.89 -4.36 1.36
C VAL A 48 -10.17 -3.13 1.94
N SER A 49 -10.77 -2.43 2.89
CA SER A 49 -10.18 -1.26 3.56
C SER A 49 -8.86 -1.60 4.27
N SER A 50 -8.82 -2.71 5.02
CA SER A 50 -7.59 -3.18 5.67
C SER A 50 -6.52 -3.65 4.66
N GLY A 51 -6.93 -4.26 3.55
CA GLY A 51 -6.05 -4.59 2.42
C GLY A 51 -5.39 -3.36 1.81
N VAL A 52 -6.16 -2.31 1.52
CA VAL A 52 -5.66 -1.02 1.00
C VAL A 52 -4.69 -0.36 1.99
N GLY A 53 -4.97 -0.42 3.30
CA GLY A 53 -4.03 0.09 4.32
C GLY A 53 -2.68 -0.64 4.31
N SER A 54 -2.70 -1.97 4.13
CA SER A 54 -1.49 -2.79 4.00
C SER A 54 -0.74 -2.50 2.70
N TYR A 55 -1.47 -2.29 1.61
CA TYR A 55 -0.92 -1.92 0.30
C TYR A 55 -0.18 -0.59 0.37
N ARG A 56 -0.81 0.47 0.91
CA ARG A 56 -0.18 1.78 1.09
C ARG A 56 1.09 1.70 1.94
N SER A 57 1.07 0.90 3.00
CA SER A 57 2.26 0.66 3.83
C SER A 57 3.38 0.00 3.02
N SER A 58 3.06 -0.99 2.18
CA SER A 58 4.04 -1.67 1.32
C SER A 58 4.63 -0.74 0.25
N VAL A 59 3.82 0.13 -0.35
CA VAL A 59 4.27 1.15 -1.32
C VAL A 59 5.23 2.15 -0.65
N SER A 60 4.86 2.67 0.53
CA SER A 60 5.72 3.58 1.29
C SER A 60 7.05 2.92 1.69
N GLU A 61 7.04 1.66 2.14
CA GLU A 61 8.27 0.91 2.42
C GLU A 61 9.12 0.71 1.15
N ALA A 62 8.50 0.52 -0.02
CA ALA A 62 9.21 0.34 -1.28
C ALA A 62 9.89 1.62 -1.75
N ASP A 63 9.26 2.77 -1.53
CA ASP A 63 9.86 4.07 -1.81
C ASP A 63 11.07 4.35 -0.90
N LEU A 64 10.98 4.06 0.40
CA LEU A 64 12.11 4.16 1.32
C LEU A 64 13.28 3.25 0.89
N ALA A 65 13.00 2.03 0.44
CA ALA A 65 14.03 1.15 -0.12
C ALA A 65 14.65 1.72 -1.41
N ARG A 66 13.89 2.45 -2.25
CA ARG A 66 14.43 3.17 -3.40
C ARG A 66 15.32 4.33 -2.99
N ASN A 67 14.94 5.06 -1.95
CA ASN A 67 15.73 6.16 -1.42
C ASN A 67 17.09 5.66 -0.88
N ILE A 68 17.12 4.53 -0.16
CA ILE A 68 18.37 3.91 0.31
C ILE A 68 19.33 3.64 -0.87
N ASP A 69 18.84 3.05 -1.96
CA ASP A 69 19.69 2.78 -3.14
C ASP A 69 20.25 4.06 -3.76
N ARG A 70 19.42 5.10 -3.88
CA ARG A 70 19.83 6.38 -4.43
C ARG A 70 20.93 7.01 -3.57
N GLU A 71 20.73 7.08 -2.26
CA GLU A 71 21.68 7.67 -1.32
C GLU A 71 22.97 6.85 -1.23
N LEU A 72 22.89 5.52 -1.34
CA LEU A 72 24.07 4.67 -1.42
C LEU A 72 24.89 4.94 -2.68
N LEU A 73 24.24 5.10 -3.84
CA LEU A 73 24.94 5.44 -5.08
C LEU A 73 25.62 6.82 -4.99
N ALA A 74 24.94 7.80 -4.40
CA ALA A 74 25.51 9.12 -4.14
C ALA A 74 26.74 9.03 -3.22
N TYR A 75 26.63 8.30 -2.11
CA TYR A 75 27.73 8.13 -1.16
C TYR A 75 28.93 7.41 -1.79
N ARG A 76 28.70 6.29 -2.48
CA ARG A 76 29.76 5.57 -3.20
C ARG A 76 30.47 6.43 -4.24
N SER A 77 29.71 7.23 -4.97
CA SER A 77 30.25 8.17 -5.95
C SER A 77 31.15 9.20 -5.28
N ALA A 78 30.66 9.85 -4.22
CA ALA A 78 31.42 10.86 -3.48
C ALA A 78 32.70 10.29 -2.86
N VAL A 79 32.65 9.09 -2.27
CA VAL A 79 33.84 8.38 -1.77
C VAL A 79 34.84 8.15 -2.90
N LYS A 80 34.38 7.68 -4.07
CA LYS A 80 35.27 7.42 -5.22
C LYS A 80 35.96 8.71 -5.67
N TYR A 81 35.24 9.83 -5.74
CA TYR A 81 35.84 11.13 -6.07
C TYR A 81 36.89 11.52 -5.04
N PHE A 82 36.58 11.46 -3.75
CA PHE A 82 37.53 11.77 -2.68
C PHE A 82 38.78 10.87 -2.71
N VAL A 83 38.62 9.56 -2.96
CA VAL A 83 39.76 8.63 -3.08
C VAL A 83 40.72 9.05 -4.19
N VAL A 84 40.19 9.55 -5.31
CA VAL A 84 41.00 10.02 -6.45
C VAL A 84 41.62 11.38 -6.17
N THR A 85 40.88 12.34 -5.61
CA THR A 85 41.33 13.72 -5.48
C THR A 85 42.08 14.03 -4.19
N GLY A 86 41.73 13.36 -3.09
CA GLY A 86 42.21 13.64 -1.74
C GLY A 86 41.83 15.02 -1.18
N LYS A 87 40.89 15.75 -1.81
CA LYS A 87 40.54 17.12 -1.42
C LYS A 87 39.51 17.13 -0.28
N GLU A 88 39.63 18.11 0.62
CA GLU A 88 38.72 18.24 1.76
C GLU A 88 37.27 18.57 1.36
N ASP A 89 37.05 19.28 0.24
CA ASP A 89 35.68 19.52 -0.27
C ASP A 89 34.99 18.21 -0.69
N ASP A 90 35.75 17.30 -1.32
CA ASP A 90 35.23 15.98 -1.71
C ASP A 90 35.01 15.08 -0.48
N ALA A 91 35.86 15.21 0.55
CA ALA A 91 35.66 14.54 1.84
C ALA A 91 34.35 14.98 2.50
N LYS A 92 34.07 16.29 2.48
CA LYS A 92 32.83 16.85 3.01
C LYS A 92 31.62 16.32 2.25
N ALA A 93 31.66 16.31 0.91
CA ALA A 93 30.58 15.76 0.09
C ALA A 93 30.31 14.27 0.41
N ALA A 94 31.36 13.49 0.66
CA ALA A 94 31.21 12.09 1.05
C ALA A 94 30.58 11.94 2.44
N LEU A 95 30.95 12.77 3.42
CA LEU A 95 30.36 12.77 4.77
C LEU A 95 28.89 13.22 4.76
N ASP A 96 28.54 14.21 3.93
CA ASP A 96 27.15 14.66 3.77
C ASP A 96 26.28 13.54 3.15
N ALA A 97 26.83 12.80 2.17
CA ALA A 97 26.16 11.64 1.59
C ALA A 97 26.06 10.45 2.58
N GLU A 98 27.06 10.25 3.44
CA GLU A 98 26.99 9.28 4.54
C GLU A 98 25.80 9.59 5.47
N ALA A 99 25.65 10.86 5.88
CA ALA A 99 24.56 11.30 6.75
C ALA A 99 23.19 11.11 6.08
N SER A 100 23.09 11.38 4.78
CA SER A 100 21.86 11.23 3.99
C SER A 100 21.43 9.76 3.90
N LEU A 101 22.38 8.85 3.61
CA LEU A 101 22.11 7.42 3.60
C LEU A 101 21.71 6.90 5.00
N ARG A 102 22.40 7.34 6.06
CA ARG A 102 22.04 6.99 7.44
C ARG A 102 20.59 7.35 7.75
N SER A 103 20.18 8.58 7.40
CA SER A 103 18.82 9.06 7.60
C SER A 103 17.80 8.22 6.82
N ALA A 104 18.09 7.86 5.58
CA ALA A 104 17.23 6.99 4.77
C ALA A 104 17.04 5.60 5.40
N ILE A 105 18.12 4.99 5.90
CA ILE A 105 18.08 3.69 6.58
C ILE A 105 17.27 3.78 7.88
N ASP A 106 17.50 4.81 8.70
CA ASP A 106 16.79 5.02 9.97
C ASP A 106 15.28 5.23 9.74
N GLN A 107 14.91 5.99 8.70
CA GLN A 107 13.51 6.18 8.32
C GLN A 107 12.87 4.86 7.87
N ALA A 108 13.58 4.05 7.08
CA ALA A 108 13.08 2.74 6.67
C ALA A 108 12.88 1.80 7.88
N ILE A 109 13.82 1.78 8.83
CA ILE A 109 13.71 0.97 10.07
C ILE A 109 12.49 1.38 10.88
N LYS A 110 12.25 2.69 11.06
CA LYS A 110 11.10 3.20 11.81
C LYS A 110 9.76 2.87 11.15
N SER A 111 9.72 2.88 9.82
CA SER A 111 8.50 2.61 9.05
C SER A 111 8.18 1.10 8.91
N ALA A 112 9.19 0.24 9.02
CA ALA A 112 9.03 -1.21 8.86
C ALA A 112 8.20 -1.83 10.00
N LYS A 113 7.03 -2.36 9.66
CA LYS A 113 6.11 -3.01 10.62
C LYS A 113 6.36 -4.51 10.80
N LYS A 114 6.88 -5.18 9.77
CA LYS A 114 7.10 -6.63 9.78
C LYS A 114 8.45 -6.97 10.42
N PRO A 115 8.52 -7.93 11.38
CA PRO A 115 9.78 -8.32 12.02
C PRO A 115 10.88 -8.75 11.03
N ALA A 116 10.51 -9.53 10.01
CA ALA A 116 11.44 -9.93 8.95
C ALA A 116 12.02 -8.72 8.18
N ARG A 117 11.22 -7.66 7.98
CA ARG A 117 11.66 -6.42 7.33
C ARG A 117 12.65 -5.65 8.20
N GLN A 118 12.34 -5.53 9.49
CA GLN A 118 13.24 -4.92 10.46
C GLN A 118 14.58 -5.66 10.55
N GLU A 119 14.57 -6.99 10.53
CA GLU A 119 15.79 -7.78 10.51
C GLU A 119 16.64 -7.50 9.25
N SER A 120 16.03 -7.48 8.06
CA SER A 120 16.73 -7.13 6.81
C SER A 120 17.32 -5.73 6.84
N LEU A 121 16.57 -4.74 7.35
CA LEU A 121 17.05 -3.36 7.49
C LEU A 121 18.17 -3.23 8.52
N ASN A 122 18.11 -3.96 9.63
CA ASN A 122 19.18 -3.98 10.63
C ASN A 122 20.48 -4.60 10.07
N LYS A 123 20.37 -5.65 9.23
CA LYS A 123 21.53 -6.19 8.50
C LYS A 123 22.11 -5.14 7.55
N LEU A 124 21.27 -4.43 6.82
CA LEU A 124 21.67 -3.33 5.93
C LEU A 124 22.37 -2.20 6.70
N ALA A 125 21.80 -1.80 7.86
CA ALA A 125 22.40 -0.80 8.73
C ALA A 125 23.78 -1.21 9.27
N LYS A 126 23.97 -2.50 9.56
CA LYS A 126 25.27 -3.05 9.96
C LYS A 126 26.30 -2.93 8.84
N GLU A 127 25.95 -3.31 7.61
CA GLU A 127 26.84 -3.15 6.46
C GLU A 127 27.13 -1.68 6.15
N PHE A 128 26.16 -0.80 6.31
CA PHE A 128 26.36 0.65 6.23
C PHE A 128 27.35 1.16 7.28
N SER A 129 27.25 0.69 8.53
CA SER A 129 28.19 1.04 9.59
C SER A 129 29.61 0.57 9.26
N ASN A 130 29.77 -0.65 8.75
CA ASN A 130 31.05 -1.16 8.27
C ASN A 130 31.62 -0.28 7.15
N PHE A 131 30.82 0.01 6.13
CA PHE A 131 31.21 0.88 5.01
C PHE A 131 31.70 2.24 5.52
N SER A 132 30.97 2.87 6.44
CA SER A 132 31.29 4.20 6.99
C SER A 132 32.54 4.18 7.87
N ALA A 133 32.71 3.15 8.70
CA ALA A 133 33.92 2.96 9.50
C ALA A 133 35.15 2.75 8.62
N THR A 134 35.02 2.01 7.53
CA THR A 134 36.10 1.77 6.56
C THR A 134 36.41 3.04 5.77
N PHE A 135 35.40 3.85 5.41
CA PHE A 135 35.61 5.18 4.83
C PHE A 135 36.41 6.11 5.76
N ALA A 136 36.11 6.13 7.06
CA ALA A 136 36.85 6.95 8.02
C ALA A 136 38.35 6.62 8.05
N LYS A 137 38.72 5.35 7.87
CA LYS A 137 40.12 4.92 7.74
C LYS A 137 40.76 5.44 6.45
N VAL A 138 40.02 5.41 5.33
CA VAL A 138 40.48 5.98 4.05
C VAL A 138 40.72 7.48 4.18
N LEU A 139 39.79 8.20 4.83
CA LEU A 139 39.91 9.64 5.10
C LEU A 139 41.18 9.95 5.90
N GLN A 140 41.41 9.21 6.98
CA GLN A 140 42.62 9.36 7.79
C GLN A 140 43.89 9.07 6.98
N ALA A 141 43.94 7.96 6.26
CA ALA A 141 45.10 7.57 5.46
C ALA A 141 45.46 8.61 4.38
N LYS A 142 44.46 9.22 3.73
CA LYS A 142 44.66 10.28 2.75
C LYS A 142 45.18 11.57 3.40
N ARG A 143 44.64 11.98 4.54
CA ARG A 143 45.13 13.16 5.30
C ARG A 143 46.56 12.96 5.79
N ASP A 144 46.87 11.79 6.35
CA ASP A 144 48.23 11.45 6.78
C ASP A 144 49.20 11.45 5.60
N SER A 145 48.75 10.94 4.43
CA SER A 145 49.54 10.98 3.20
C SER A 145 49.81 12.41 2.72
N ALA A 146 48.82 13.30 2.79
CA ALA A 146 49.01 14.72 2.44
C ALA A 146 50.06 15.39 3.34
N LEU A 147 50.02 15.12 4.65
CA LEU A 147 51.01 15.60 5.60
C LEU A 147 52.40 15.02 5.34
N LEU A 148 52.51 13.73 5.00
CA LEU A 148 53.79 13.10 4.63
C LEU A 148 54.39 13.74 3.37
N VAL A 149 53.58 14.02 2.35
CA VAL A 149 54.03 14.69 1.12
C VAL A 149 54.56 16.08 1.42
N GLN A 150 53.83 16.87 2.22
CA GLN A 150 54.18 18.25 2.52
C GLN A 150 55.40 18.35 3.46
N ASN A 151 55.36 17.63 4.59
CA ASN A 151 56.30 17.83 5.69
C ASN A 151 57.58 16.99 5.54
N GLN A 152 57.52 15.87 4.82
CA GLN A 152 58.64 14.96 4.65
C GLN A 152 59.09 14.91 3.19
N LEU A 153 58.30 14.36 2.27
CA LEU A 153 58.75 14.09 0.91
C LEU A 153 59.27 15.35 0.20
N SER A 154 58.46 16.42 0.15
CA SER A 154 58.81 17.68 -0.52
C SER A 154 59.97 18.39 0.18
N ARG A 155 59.98 18.38 1.51
CA ARG A 155 61.04 18.99 2.31
C ARG A 155 62.39 18.30 2.12
N GLN A 156 62.43 16.97 2.21
CA GLN A 156 63.66 16.20 2.04
C GLN A 156 64.18 16.29 0.61
N ALA A 157 63.31 16.35 -0.41
CA ALA A 157 63.73 16.58 -1.79
C ALA A 157 64.47 17.91 -1.96
N ASN A 158 63.90 18.99 -1.41
CA ASN A 158 64.53 20.31 -1.46
C ASN A 158 65.85 20.34 -0.68
N LEU A 159 65.86 19.79 0.54
CA LEU A 159 67.07 19.73 1.36
C LEU A 159 68.20 18.95 0.67
N LEU A 160 67.89 17.82 0.04
CA LEU A 160 68.90 17.01 -0.66
C LEU A 160 69.49 17.79 -1.83
N LYS A 161 68.64 18.44 -2.63
CA LYS A 161 69.08 19.27 -3.75
C LYS A 161 70.05 20.36 -3.28
N TYR A 162 69.65 21.15 -2.28
CA TYR A 162 70.50 22.22 -1.74
C TYR A 162 71.81 21.68 -1.16
N LYS A 163 71.76 20.55 -0.45
CA LYS A 163 72.96 19.95 0.16
C LYS A 163 73.94 19.45 -0.91
N LEU A 164 73.46 18.85 -2.00
CA LEU A 164 74.31 18.40 -3.11
C LEU A 164 74.96 19.58 -3.84
N ASP A 165 74.20 20.67 -4.07
CA ASP A 165 74.72 21.89 -4.68
C ASP A 165 75.77 22.57 -3.77
N ASP A 166 75.52 22.62 -2.45
CA ASP A 166 76.45 23.14 -1.44
C ASP A 166 77.76 22.35 -1.37
N ILE A 167 77.69 21.01 -1.39
CA ILE A 167 78.88 20.15 -1.42
C ILE A 167 79.72 20.41 -2.68
N GLY A 168 79.07 20.53 -3.84
CA GLY A 168 79.75 20.82 -5.10
C GLY A 168 80.48 22.16 -5.10
N ASN A 169 79.82 23.21 -4.57
CA ASN A 169 80.36 24.57 -4.59
C ASN A 169 81.47 24.84 -3.56
N ASN A 170 81.57 24.03 -2.51
CA ASN A 170 82.55 24.22 -1.42
C ASN A 170 83.73 23.23 -1.48
N ALA A 171 83.86 22.46 -2.56
CA ALA A 171 84.99 21.55 -2.74
C ALA A 171 86.30 22.32 -2.97
N SER A 172 87.42 21.78 -2.47
CA SER A 172 88.76 22.36 -2.67
C SER A 172 89.15 22.36 -4.16
N ASP A 173 89.97 23.31 -4.61
CA ASP A 173 90.38 23.43 -6.02
C ASP A 173 90.94 22.13 -6.62
N SER A 174 91.62 21.31 -5.80
CA SER A 174 92.18 20.01 -6.22
C SER A 174 91.14 18.93 -6.50
N GLU A 175 89.96 19.00 -5.87
CA GLU A 175 88.90 17.99 -5.99
C GLU A 175 87.62 18.55 -6.64
N ALA A 176 87.54 19.87 -6.85
CA ALA A 176 86.35 20.60 -7.28
C ALA A 176 85.66 19.99 -8.49
N GLN A 177 86.40 19.70 -9.57
CA GLN A 177 85.81 19.12 -10.78
C GLN A 177 85.16 17.75 -10.53
N ALA A 178 85.82 16.88 -9.75
CA ALA A 178 85.32 15.53 -9.50
C ALA A 178 84.09 15.54 -8.58
N ILE A 179 84.12 16.35 -7.51
CA ILE A 179 83.01 16.49 -6.57
C ILE A 179 81.82 17.16 -7.25
N GLU A 180 82.02 18.27 -7.97
CA GLU A 180 80.96 18.98 -8.68
C GLU A 180 80.30 18.09 -9.73
N PHE A 181 81.09 17.33 -10.51
CA PHE A 181 80.54 16.38 -11.47
C PHE A 181 79.73 15.28 -10.77
N GLY A 182 80.27 14.69 -9.71
CA GLY A 182 79.61 13.63 -8.94
C GLY A 182 78.29 14.10 -8.33
N THR A 183 78.29 15.24 -7.62
CA THR A 183 77.07 15.77 -6.98
C THR A 183 76.03 16.21 -8.00
N LYS A 184 76.43 16.80 -9.15
CA LYS A 184 75.51 17.12 -10.25
C LYS A 184 74.88 15.86 -10.86
N GLN A 185 75.65 14.79 -11.05
CA GLN A 185 75.13 13.52 -11.55
C GLN A 185 74.12 12.91 -10.58
N VAL A 186 74.44 12.88 -9.27
CA VAL A 186 73.52 12.42 -8.22
C VAL A 186 72.25 13.25 -8.22
N ASN A 187 72.36 14.58 -8.30
CA ASN A 187 71.22 15.48 -8.33
C ASN A 187 70.32 15.20 -9.55
N ALA A 188 70.89 15.04 -10.76
CA ALA A 188 70.12 14.72 -11.97
C ALA A 188 69.36 13.38 -11.87
N GLN A 189 70.00 12.34 -11.33
CA GLN A 189 69.32 11.07 -11.07
C GLN A 189 68.22 11.22 -10.02
N PHE A 190 68.48 11.99 -8.96
CA PHE A 190 67.51 12.25 -7.90
C PHE A 190 66.29 13.01 -8.41
N GLN A 191 66.47 14.03 -9.27
CA GLN A 191 65.34 14.74 -9.90
C GLN A 191 64.45 13.78 -10.69
N THR A 192 65.04 12.81 -11.40
CA THR A 192 64.28 11.79 -12.13
C THR A 192 63.52 10.85 -11.18
N ALA A 193 64.16 10.42 -10.09
CA ALA A 193 63.54 9.59 -9.06
C ALA A 193 62.40 10.34 -8.34
N SER A 194 62.62 11.63 -8.05
CA SER A 194 61.65 12.50 -7.39
C SER A 194 60.44 12.79 -8.28
N ALA A 195 60.66 13.04 -9.58
CA ALA A 195 59.56 13.17 -10.54
C ALA A 195 58.69 11.90 -10.62
N ALA A 196 59.31 10.71 -10.61
CA ALA A 196 58.57 9.45 -10.55
C ALA A 196 57.78 9.32 -9.23
N ALA A 197 58.37 9.70 -8.10
CA ALA A 197 57.68 9.71 -6.80
C ALA A 197 56.49 10.69 -6.79
N THR A 198 56.64 11.90 -7.35
CA THR A 198 55.54 12.87 -7.50
C THR A 198 54.44 12.33 -8.40
N ASN A 199 54.80 11.66 -9.50
CA ASN A 199 53.82 11.03 -10.38
C ASN A 199 53.05 9.91 -9.65
N PHE A 200 53.74 9.11 -8.83
CA PHE A 200 53.09 8.14 -7.95
C PHE A 200 52.13 8.83 -6.97
N VAL A 201 52.51 9.94 -6.34
CA VAL A 201 51.60 10.68 -5.42
C VAL A 201 50.30 11.12 -6.13
N LEU A 202 50.38 11.47 -7.42
CA LEU A 202 49.22 11.90 -8.20
C LEU A 202 48.34 10.74 -8.69
N THR A 203 48.96 9.61 -9.06
CA THR A 203 48.28 8.50 -9.76
C THR A 203 48.01 7.30 -8.87
N SER A 204 48.74 7.17 -7.76
CA SER A 204 48.81 5.98 -6.89
C SER A 204 49.22 4.69 -7.61
N ASP A 205 49.88 4.79 -8.78
CA ASP A 205 50.29 3.62 -9.57
C ASP A 205 51.51 2.89 -8.97
N GLN A 206 51.31 1.61 -8.62
CA GLN A 206 52.32 0.77 -7.98
C GLN A 206 53.54 0.46 -8.88
N ALA A 207 53.37 0.45 -10.20
CA ALA A 207 54.49 0.28 -11.13
C ALA A 207 55.40 1.52 -11.11
N ILE A 208 54.80 2.71 -11.01
CA ILE A 208 55.54 3.98 -10.86
C ILE A 208 56.26 4.02 -9.51
N ALA A 209 55.60 3.60 -8.43
CA ALA A 209 56.22 3.48 -7.10
C ALA A 209 57.46 2.57 -7.12
N THR A 210 57.34 1.39 -7.74
CA THR A 210 58.44 0.43 -7.88
C THR A 210 59.61 1.03 -8.67
N SER A 211 59.30 1.74 -9.77
CA SER A 211 60.31 2.46 -10.55
C SER A 211 61.00 3.56 -9.73
N ALA A 212 60.25 4.34 -8.96
CA ALA A 212 60.79 5.41 -8.11
C ALA A 212 61.75 4.85 -7.05
N LEU A 213 61.37 3.78 -6.34
CA LEU A 213 62.24 3.12 -5.35
C LEU A 213 63.52 2.56 -5.98
N ALA A 214 63.41 1.91 -7.15
CA ALA A 214 64.57 1.41 -7.88
C ALA A 214 65.52 2.55 -8.28
N ARG A 215 64.99 3.67 -8.76
CA ARG A 215 65.76 4.88 -9.10
C ARG A 215 66.45 5.47 -7.88
N LEU A 216 65.79 5.54 -6.73
CA LEU A 216 66.40 6.01 -5.48
C LEU A 216 67.58 5.13 -5.05
N LYS A 217 67.52 3.81 -5.30
CA LYS A 217 68.67 2.93 -5.05
C LYS A 217 69.88 3.26 -5.95
N PHE A 218 69.65 3.63 -7.21
CA PHE A 218 70.73 4.12 -8.07
C PHE A 218 71.31 5.45 -7.56
N VAL A 219 70.46 6.37 -7.11
CA VAL A 219 70.89 7.63 -6.49
C VAL A 219 71.76 7.36 -5.25
N GLU A 220 71.35 6.42 -4.40
CA GLU A 220 72.11 6.05 -3.20
C GLU A 220 73.49 5.49 -3.56
N ASN A 221 73.56 4.61 -4.57
CA ASN A 221 74.82 4.05 -5.05
C ASN A 221 75.72 5.13 -5.66
N SER A 222 75.17 6.03 -6.48
CA SER A 222 75.93 7.14 -7.07
C SER A 222 76.43 8.12 -6.02
N LEU A 223 75.63 8.40 -4.98
CA LEU A 223 76.05 9.24 -3.86
C LEU A 223 77.21 8.59 -3.07
N GLY A 224 77.15 7.27 -2.85
CA GLY A 224 78.22 6.53 -2.20
C GLY A 224 79.51 6.41 -3.03
N ALA A 225 79.44 6.63 -4.34
CA ALA A 225 80.59 6.62 -5.23
C ALA A 225 81.35 7.96 -5.29
N VAL A 226 80.75 9.05 -4.79
CA VAL A 226 81.45 10.33 -4.65
C VAL A 226 82.45 10.22 -3.51
N TYR A 227 83.74 10.33 -3.84
CA TYR A 227 84.85 10.20 -2.90
C TYR A 227 85.56 11.54 -2.71
N SER A 228 85.95 11.83 -1.47
CA SER A 228 86.66 13.05 -1.08
C SER A 228 87.63 12.72 0.05
N MET A 229 88.79 13.38 0.08
CA MET A 229 89.68 13.35 1.24
C MET A 229 89.40 14.48 2.25
N ASP A 230 88.64 15.51 1.85
CA ASP A 230 88.20 16.59 2.76
C ASP A 230 87.10 16.11 3.72
N ASP A 231 87.38 16.16 5.03
CA ASP A 231 86.46 15.76 6.11
C ASP A 231 85.12 16.51 6.08
N LYS A 232 85.10 17.79 5.67
CA LYS A 232 83.86 18.58 5.57
C LYS A 232 82.97 18.08 4.45
N ILE A 233 83.57 17.72 3.31
CA ILE A 233 82.86 17.15 2.17
C ILE A 233 82.34 15.75 2.51
N VAL A 234 83.16 14.93 3.18
CA VAL A 234 82.74 13.60 3.67
C VAL A 234 81.55 13.72 4.63
N ALA A 235 81.59 14.67 5.58
CA ALA A 235 80.46 14.95 6.46
C ALA A 235 79.22 15.40 5.67
N GLY A 236 79.40 16.28 4.68
CA GLY A 236 78.31 16.72 3.80
C GLY A 236 77.66 15.58 3.01
N LEU A 237 78.44 14.67 2.45
CA LEU A 237 77.95 13.48 1.73
C LEU A 237 77.18 12.54 2.66
N LYS A 238 77.63 12.39 3.92
CA LYS A 238 76.91 11.61 4.95
C LYS A 238 75.56 12.25 5.31
N ASP A 239 75.51 13.57 5.47
CA ASP A 239 74.26 14.30 5.68
C ASP A 239 73.31 14.12 4.49
N ALA A 240 73.82 14.27 3.25
CA ALA A 240 73.04 14.05 2.03
C ALA A 240 72.46 12.63 1.98
N LYS A 241 73.25 11.62 2.37
CA LYS A 241 72.78 10.23 2.46
C LYS A 241 71.66 10.09 3.49
N THR A 242 71.78 10.74 4.65
CA THR A 242 70.76 10.72 5.69
C THR A 242 69.44 11.34 5.20
N ILE A 243 69.52 12.46 4.48
CA ILE A 243 68.36 13.12 3.85
C ILE A 243 67.72 12.20 2.79
N LEU A 244 68.52 11.56 1.94
CA LEU A 244 68.04 10.62 0.93
C LEU A 244 67.32 9.42 1.55
N VAL A 245 67.85 8.87 2.63
CA VAL A 245 67.19 7.78 3.39
C VAL A 245 65.84 8.26 3.94
N ALA A 246 65.79 9.43 4.57
CA ALA A 246 64.53 9.99 5.05
C ALA A 246 63.50 10.24 3.94
N TYR A 247 63.95 10.69 2.75
CA TYR A 247 63.09 10.82 1.57
C TYR A 247 62.52 9.47 1.12
N ARG A 248 63.37 8.44 1.06
CA ARG A 248 62.97 7.09 0.69
C ARG A 248 61.96 6.49 1.68
N GLU A 249 62.21 6.62 2.98
CA GLU A 249 61.28 6.15 4.01
C GLU A 249 59.92 6.85 3.93
N ALA A 250 59.91 8.15 3.65
CA ALA A 250 58.66 8.89 3.44
C ALA A 250 57.90 8.36 2.21
N LEU A 251 58.59 8.05 1.11
CA LEU A 251 57.99 7.44 -0.07
C LEU A 251 57.46 6.03 0.22
N GLU A 252 58.21 5.19 0.93
CA GLU A 252 57.77 3.84 1.32
C GLU A 252 56.50 3.88 2.18
N LYS A 253 56.37 4.85 3.11
CA LYS A 253 55.14 5.08 3.88
C LYS A 253 53.97 5.49 2.99
N LEU A 254 54.19 6.37 2.01
CA LEU A 254 53.15 6.77 1.06
C LEU A 254 52.67 5.59 0.20
N ILE A 255 53.59 4.72 -0.22
CA ILE A 255 53.27 3.49 -0.96
C ILE A 255 52.42 2.55 -0.10
N ALA A 256 52.79 2.35 1.15
CA ALA A 256 52.02 1.55 2.10
C ALA A 256 50.62 2.12 2.32
N ASN A 257 50.49 3.44 2.50
CA ASN A 257 49.20 4.11 2.65
C ASN A 257 48.33 3.96 1.40
N ALA A 258 48.89 4.12 0.20
CA ALA A 258 48.15 3.93 -1.05
C ALA A 258 47.60 2.50 -1.17
N LYS A 259 48.44 1.50 -0.87
CA LYS A 259 48.01 0.09 -0.88
C LYS A 259 46.90 -0.18 0.15
N MET A 260 47.04 0.37 1.36
CA MET A 260 46.00 0.26 2.39
C MET A 260 44.69 0.90 1.92
N VAL A 261 44.74 2.06 1.26
CA VAL A 261 43.54 2.69 0.67
C VAL A 261 42.89 1.78 -0.38
N ASP A 262 43.65 1.14 -1.27
CA ASP A 262 43.11 0.21 -2.27
C ASP A 262 42.42 -1.00 -1.62
N GLU A 263 43.01 -1.56 -0.56
CA GLU A 263 42.42 -2.66 0.22
C GLU A 263 41.12 -2.22 0.90
N LEU A 264 41.11 -1.05 1.54
CA LEU A 264 39.92 -0.48 2.18
C LEU A 264 38.80 -0.17 1.15
N VAL A 265 39.14 0.34 -0.03
CA VAL A 265 38.17 0.60 -1.12
C VAL A 265 37.57 -0.71 -1.63
N THR A 266 38.34 -1.79 -1.66
CA THR A 266 37.85 -3.13 -2.01
C THR A 266 36.88 -3.64 -0.95
N GLU A 267 37.21 -3.51 0.34
CA GLU A 267 36.33 -3.85 1.46
C GLU A 267 35.01 -3.05 1.40
N MET A 268 35.09 -1.74 1.19
CA MET A 268 33.93 -0.86 1.01
C MET A 268 33.05 -1.29 -0.17
N SER A 269 33.67 -1.73 -1.27
CA SER A 269 32.93 -2.24 -2.43
C SER A 269 32.14 -3.50 -2.09
N GLY A 270 32.67 -4.36 -1.22
CA GLY A 270 31.98 -5.53 -0.66
C GLY A 270 30.75 -5.14 0.16
N SER A 271 30.90 -4.25 1.15
CA SER A 271 29.76 -3.77 1.97
C SER A 271 28.71 -3.04 1.11
N ALA A 272 29.13 -2.21 0.16
CA ALA A 272 28.21 -1.59 -0.78
C ALA A 272 27.43 -2.61 -1.62
N GLY A 273 28.08 -3.69 -2.07
CA GLY A 273 27.42 -4.79 -2.76
C GLY A 273 26.38 -5.48 -1.90
N ALA A 274 26.69 -5.75 -0.63
CA ALA A 274 25.75 -6.34 0.33
C ALA A 274 24.54 -5.43 0.62
N ILE A 275 24.75 -4.12 0.76
CA ILE A 275 23.67 -3.14 0.93
C ILE A 275 22.76 -3.13 -0.30
N LEU A 276 23.33 -3.04 -1.52
CA LEU A 276 22.55 -3.08 -2.77
C LEU A 276 21.75 -4.38 -2.93
N GLN A 277 22.37 -5.52 -2.62
CA GLN A 277 21.71 -6.82 -2.69
C GLN A 277 20.54 -6.89 -1.69
N GLY A 278 20.74 -6.42 -0.46
CA GLY A 278 19.71 -6.36 0.58
C GLY A 278 18.54 -5.46 0.20
N ALA A 279 18.83 -4.25 -0.32
CA ALA A 279 17.82 -3.31 -0.79
C ALA A 279 17.05 -3.84 -2.01
N THR A 280 17.74 -4.49 -2.95
CA THR A 280 17.09 -5.11 -4.13
C THR A 280 16.19 -6.26 -3.74
N ALA A 281 16.63 -7.16 -2.85
CA ALA A 281 15.82 -8.25 -2.34
C ALA A 281 14.58 -7.72 -1.60
N MET A 282 14.74 -6.68 -0.80
CA MET A 282 13.63 -6.03 -0.10
C MET A 282 12.60 -5.44 -1.07
N LYS A 283 13.05 -4.76 -2.13
CA LYS A 283 12.15 -4.25 -3.17
C LYS A 283 11.39 -5.38 -3.86
N ALA A 284 12.07 -6.48 -4.20
CA ALA A 284 11.42 -7.64 -4.81
C ALA A 284 10.36 -8.24 -3.90
N ASP A 285 10.66 -8.39 -2.60
CA ASP A 285 9.70 -8.86 -1.60
C ASP A 285 8.49 -7.91 -1.47
N LEU A 286 8.71 -6.60 -1.51
CA LEU A 286 7.65 -5.60 -1.41
C LEU A 286 6.75 -5.60 -2.64
N VAL A 287 7.32 -5.77 -3.84
CA VAL A 287 6.56 -5.92 -5.09
C VAL A 287 5.75 -7.21 -5.08
N ALA A 288 6.33 -8.33 -4.63
CA ALA A 288 5.61 -9.59 -4.50
C ALA A 288 4.45 -9.48 -3.49
N GLU A 289 4.66 -8.77 -2.38
CA GLU A 289 3.60 -8.50 -1.41
C GLU A 289 2.50 -7.60 -1.98
N GLN A 290 2.84 -6.57 -2.75
CA GLN A 290 1.85 -5.72 -3.44
C GLN A 290 0.99 -6.56 -4.39
N GLN A 291 1.60 -7.40 -5.23
CA GLN A 291 0.88 -8.30 -6.14
C GLN A 291 -0.04 -9.29 -5.39
N ARG A 292 0.41 -9.81 -4.24
CA ARG A 292 -0.41 -10.70 -3.39
C ARG A 292 -1.61 -9.95 -2.82
N LEU A 293 -1.40 -8.75 -2.30
CA LEU A 293 -2.47 -7.91 -1.74
C LEU A 293 -3.49 -7.49 -2.80
N ASP A 294 -3.04 -7.18 -4.02
CA ASP A 294 -3.92 -6.87 -5.15
C ASP A 294 -4.77 -8.09 -5.53
N SER A 295 -4.13 -9.27 -5.67
CA SER A 295 -4.83 -10.52 -5.99
C SER A 295 -5.85 -10.93 -4.92
N GLU A 296 -5.51 -10.76 -3.63
CA GLU A 296 -6.43 -11.01 -2.51
C GLU A 296 -7.59 -10.03 -2.48
N SER A 297 -7.34 -8.76 -2.82
CA SER A 297 -8.35 -7.71 -2.90
C SER A 297 -9.32 -7.99 -4.05
N GLU A 298 -8.82 -8.30 -5.25
CA GLU A 298 -9.66 -8.67 -6.40
C GLU A 298 -10.53 -9.90 -6.10
N ALA A 299 -9.95 -10.95 -5.52
CA ALA A 299 -10.69 -12.15 -5.15
C ALA A 299 -11.78 -11.87 -4.09
N THR A 300 -11.50 -10.97 -3.16
CA THR A 300 -12.48 -10.55 -2.14
C THR A 300 -13.59 -9.71 -2.75
N ILE A 301 -13.25 -8.73 -3.59
CA ILE A 301 -14.20 -7.88 -4.31
C ILE A 301 -15.14 -8.74 -5.17
N GLY A 302 -14.59 -9.66 -5.98
CA GLY A 302 -15.41 -10.51 -6.84
C GLY A 302 -16.38 -11.43 -6.08
N LYS A 303 -15.94 -12.00 -4.94
CA LYS A 303 -16.83 -12.78 -4.06
C LYS A 303 -17.91 -11.91 -3.43
N THR A 304 -17.55 -10.69 -3.01
CA THR A 304 -18.51 -9.76 -2.43
C THR A 304 -19.54 -9.30 -3.45
N GLU A 305 -19.11 -8.96 -4.66
CA GLU A 305 -19.98 -8.55 -5.76
C GLU A 305 -20.96 -9.67 -6.16
N GLN A 306 -20.46 -10.90 -6.38
CA GLN A 306 -21.31 -12.04 -6.73
C GLN A 306 -22.37 -12.33 -5.66
N LEU A 307 -21.99 -12.28 -4.38
CA LEU A 307 -22.92 -12.59 -3.29
C LEU A 307 -23.94 -11.47 -3.09
N VAL A 308 -23.54 -10.20 -3.18
CA VAL A 308 -24.46 -9.06 -3.16
C VAL A 308 -25.44 -9.13 -4.34
N LEU A 309 -24.98 -9.47 -5.55
CA LEU A 309 -25.82 -9.65 -6.72
C LEU A 309 -26.81 -10.81 -6.56
N MET A 310 -26.37 -11.96 -6.03
CA MET A 310 -27.25 -13.09 -5.72
C MET A 310 -28.31 -12.73 -4.68
N LEU A 311 -27.94 -12.01 -3.61
CA LEU A 311 -28.89 -11.54 -2.59
C LEU A 311 -29.87 -10.51 -3.15
N ALA A 312 -29.42 -9.61 -4.03
CA ALA A 312 -30.28 -8.62 -4.68
C ALA A 312 -31.30 -9.29 -5.62
N ILE A 313 -30.84 -10.22 -6.48
CA ILE A 313 -31.72 -10.98 -7.38
C ILE A 313 -32.68 -11.86 -6.57
N GLY A 314 -32.16 -12.61 -5.59
CA GLY A 314 -32.95 -13.48 -4.72
C GLY A 314 -34.00 -12.71 -3.91
N GLY A 315 -33.62 -11.58 -3.33
CA GLY A 315 -34.52 -10.68 -2.61
C GLY A 315 -35.61 -10.09 -3.51
N THR A 316 -35.24 -9.67 -4.73
CA THR A 316 -36.20 -9.15 -5.72
C THR A 316 -37.19 -10.23 -6.16
N LEU A 317 -36.72 -11.44 -6.46
CA LEU A 317 -37.58 -12.57 -6.84
C LEU A 317 -38.50 -12.97 -5.69
N LEU A 318 -37.98 -13.06 -4.46
CA LEU A 318 -38.79 -13.36 -3.28
C LEU A 318 -39.86 -12.29 -3.05
N GLY A 319 -39.48 -11.01 -3.16
CA GLY A 319 -40.38 -9.88 -3.06
C GLY A 319 -41.50 -9.93 -4.11
N ALA A 320 -41.15 -10.24 -5.37
CA ALA A 320 -42.12 -10.40 -6.46
C ALA A 320 -43.09 -11.58 -6.20
N VAL A 321 -42.59 -12.72 -5.72
CA VAL A 321 -43.42 -13.88 -5.35
C VAL A 321 -44.36 -13.55 -4.19
N LEU A 322 -43.86 -12.89 -3.14
CA LEU A 322 -44.67 -12.47 -2.00
C LEU A 322 -45.74 -11.46 -2.43
N ALA A 323 -45.39 -10.47 -3.24
CA ALA A 323 -46.34 -9.49 -3.79
C ALA A 323 -47.43 -10.17 -4.62
N PHE A 324 -47.08 -11.13 -5.48
CA PHE A 324 -48.04 -11.91 -6.27
C PHE A 324 -48.97 -12.76 -5.39
N LEU A 325 -48.42 -13.44 -4.37
CA LEU A 325 -49.21 -14.26 -3.44
C LEU A 325 -50.17 -13.41 -2.59
N LEU A 326 -49.73 -12.24 -2.11
CA LEU A 326 -50.58 -11.32 -1.37
C LEU A 326 -51.68 -10.72 -2.26
N GLY A 327 -51.34 -10.28 -3.49
CA GLY A 327 -52.30 -9.72 -4.43
C GLY A 327 -53.39 -10.70 -4.87
N THR A 328 -53.03 -11.97 -5.09
CA THR A 328 -54.00 -13.03 -5.45
C THR A 328 -54.73 -13.62 -4.25
N GLY A 329 -54.06 -13.71 -3.09
CA GLY A 329 -54.60 -14.34 -1.89
C GLY A 329 -55.50 -13.44 -1.04
N ILE A 330 -55.35 -12.11 -1.17
CA ILE A 330 -56.06 -11.11 -0.36
C ILE A 330 -56.78 -10.12 -1.27
N SER A 331 -56.06 -9.36 -2.11
CA SER A 331 -56.65 -8.22 -2.83
C SER A 331 -57.77 -8.66 -3.78
N ARG A 332 -57.56 -9.75 -4.53
CA ARG A 332 -58.60 -10.32 -5.42
C ARG A 332 -59.88 -10.77 -4.66
N PRO A 333 -59.80 -11.61 -3.61
CA PRO A 333 -60.97 -11.99 -2.82
C PRO A 333 -61.71 -10.81 -2.18
N MET A 334 -60.98 -9.80 -1.70
CA MET A 334 -61.61 -8.60 -1.13
C MET A 334 -62.41 -7.82 -2.16
N ILE A 335 -61.85 -7.58 -3.36
CA ILE A 335 -62.56 -6.92 -4.46
C ILE A 335 -63.81 -7.72 -4.86
N ALA A 336 -63.69 -9.06 -4.94
CA ALA A 336 -64.82 -9.93 -5.25
C ALA A 336 -65.91 -9.90 -4.17
N MET A 337 -65.53 -9.83 -2.89
CA MET A 337 -66.47 -9.72 -1.77
C MET A 337 -67.20 -8.38 -1.79
N CYS A 338 -66.51 -7.27 -2.03
CA CYS A 338 -67.14 -5.95 -2.21
C CYS A 338 -68.16 -5.97 -3.37
N LYS A 339 -67.82 -6.62 -4.49
CA LYS A 339 -68.73 -6.77 -5.61
C LYS A 339 -69.98 -7.59 -5.22
N ALA A 340 -69.79 -8.71 -4.54
CA ALA A 340 -70.90 -9.56 -4.09
C ALA A 340 -71.83 -8.84 -3.09
N MET A 341 -71.28 -8.05 -2.16
CA MET A 341 -72.10 -7.23 -1.26
C MET A 341 -72.90 -6.15 -1.98
N ARG A 342 -72.34 -5.50 -3.01
CA ARG A 342 -73.09 -4.54 -3.84
C ARG A 342 -74.24 -5.20 -4.60
N GLU A 343 -74.03 -6.41 -5.12
CA GLU A 343 -75.10 -7.17 -5.78
C GLU A 343 -76.20 -7.56 -4.77
N LEU A 344 -75.82 -7.98 -3.56
CA LEU A 344 -76.76 -8.27 -2.47
C LEU A 344 -77.57 -7.02 -2.07
N ALA A 345 -76.91 -5.86 -1.95
CA ALA A 345 -77.55 -4.58 -1.66
C ALA A 345 -78.48 -4.09 -2.79
N SER A 346 -78.25 -4.54 -4.02
CA SER A 346 -79.13 -4.28 -5.17
C SER A 346 -80.37 -5.19 -5.23
N GLY A 347 -80.49 -6.15 -4.30
CA GLY A 347 -81.63 -7.07 -4.20
C GLY A 347 -81.40 -8.43 -4.87
N ASN A 348 -80.18 -8.75 -5.31
CA ASN A 348 -79.85 -10.06 -5.88
C ASN A 348 -79.37 -11.01 -4.76
N PHE A 349 -80.27 -11.87 -4.25
CA PHE A 349 -79.97 -12.81 -3.17
C PHE A 349 -79.41 -14.16 -3.63
N ASP A 350 -79.35 -14.41 -4.94
CA ASP A 350 -78.79 -15.64 -5.53
C ASP A 350 -77.25 -15.60 -5.63
N VAL A 351 -76.62 -14.51 -5.18
CA VAL A 351 -75.16 -14.34 -5.22
C VAL A 351 -74.49 -15.34 -4.28
N VAL A 352 -73.52 -16.08 -4.81
CA VAL A 352 -72.64 -16.96 -4.04
C VAL A 352 -71.47 -16.14 -3.51
N LEU A 353 -71.35 -16.03 -2.19
CA LEU A 353 -70.29 -15.22 -1.57
C LEU A 353 -68.90 -15.83 -1.83
N PRO A 354 -67.99 -15.09 -2.46
CA PRO A 354 -66.68 -15.61 -2.84
C PRO A 354 -65.82 -15.87 -1.60
N GLY A 355 -65.47 -17.14 -1.36
CA GLY A 355 -64.61 -17.52 -0.22
C GLY A 355 -65.34 -18.15 0.96
N LEU A 356 -66.63 -18.47 0.82
CA LEU A 356 -67.38 -19.29 1.76
C LEU A 356 -66.66 -20.65 1.99
N GLY A 357 -66.49 -21.06 3.24
CA GLY A 357 -65.79 -22.29 3.63
C GLY A 357 -64.25 -22.18 3.71
N ARG A 358 -63.67 -20.98 3.52
CA ARG A 358 -62.26 -20.73 3.83
C ARG A 358 -62.01 -20.74 5.35
N ARG A 359 -60.78 -21.05 5.74
CA ARG A 359 -60.31 -21.09 7.15
C ARG A 359 -59.46 -19.89 7.56
N ASP A 360 -59.54 -18.79 6.83
CA ASP A 360 -58.88 -17.51 7.14
C ASP A 360 -59.92 -16.39 7.31
N GLU A 361 -59.47 -15.17 7.61
CA GLU A 361 -60.37 -14.03 7.92
C GLU A 361 -61.31 -13.70 6.76
N ILE A 362 -60.92 -14.01 5.52
CA ILE A 362 -61.81 -13.88 4.36
C ILE A 362 -63.00 -14.85 4.46
N GLY A 363 -62.76 -16.06 4.97
CA GLY A 363 -63.81 -17.06 5.22
C GLY A 363 -64.71 -16.70 6.40
N GLU A 364 -64.14 -16.15 7.48
CA GLU A 364 -64.91 -15.62 8.62
C GLU A 364 -65.85 -14.49 8.16
N MET A 365 -65.35 -13.55 7.34
CA MET A 365 -66.19 -12.50 6.72
C MET A 365 -67.25 -13.07 5.78
N ALA A 366 -66.88 -14.01 4.90
CA ALA A 366 -67.83 -14.65 3.98
C ALA A 366 -68.96 -15.35 4.74
N GLY A 367 -68.63 -16.05 5.85
CA GLY A 367 -69.60 -16.71 6.71
C GLY A 367 -70.56 -15.74 7.39
N ALA A 368 -70.05 -14.63 7.93
CA ALA A 368 -70.89 -13.60 8.54
C ALA A 368 -71.85 -12.95 7.52
N VAL A 369 -71.38 -12.70 6.29
CA VAL A 369 -72.22 -12.13 5.22
C VAL A 369 -73.24 -13.16 4.69
N GLU A 370 -72.92 -14.46 4.69
CA GLU A 370 -73.88 -15.50 4.31
C GLU A 370 -74.99 -15.66 5.36
N GLU A 371 -74.65 -15.62 6.64
CA GLU A 371 -75.64 -15.63 7.71
C GLU A 371 -76.58 -14.40 7.58
N PHE A 372 -76.02 -13.24 7.25
CA PHE A 372 -76.82 -12.04 6.97
C PHE A 372 -77.72 -12.20 5.74
N LYS A 373 -77.22 -12.80 4.64
CA LYS A 373 -78.01 -13.12 3.45
C LYS A 373 -79.16 -14.07 3.78
N VAL A 374 -78.93 -15.15 4.52
CA VAL A 374 -79.96 -16.10 4.92
C VAL A 374 -81.03 -15.42 5.77
N GLN A 375 -80.63 -14.57 6.72
CA GLN A 375 -81.55 -13.75 7.51
C GLN A 375 -82.29 -12.70 6.67
N ALA A 376 -81.68 -12.19 5.59
CA ALA A 376 -82.30 -11.27 4.66
C ALA A 376 -83.38 -11.94 3.82
N VAL A 377 -83.09 -13.12 3.25
CA VAL A 377 -84.04 -13.93 2.48
C VAL A 377 -85.19 -14.42 3.35
N ALA A 378 -84.91 -15.02 4.51
CA ALA A 378 -85.95 -15.54 5.41
C ALA A 378 -86.89 -14.44 5.95
N LYS A 379 -86.40 -13.19 6.03
CA LYS A 379 -87.23 -12.05 6.42
C LYS A 379 -87.98 -11.46 5.22
N ALA A 380 -87.39 -11.43 4.02
CA ALA A 380 -88.10 -11.04 2.80
C ALA A 380 -89.28 -11.98 2.49
N GLU A 381 -89.12 -13.29 2.71
CA GLU A 381 -90.21 -14.27 2.57
C GLU A 381 -91.31 -14.09 3.64
N ARG A 382 -90.97 -13.64 4.85
CA ARG A 382 -91.94 -13.30 5.91
C ARG A 382 -92.67 -11.99 5.64
N ASP A 383 -91.98 -10.99 5.10
CA ASP A 383 -92.55 -9.67 4.80
C ASP A 383 -93.41 -9.70 3.52
N ALA A 384 -93.16 -10.64 2.59
CA ALA A 384 -94.05 -10.92 1.45
C ALA A 384 -95.42 -11.49 1.86
N ALA A 385 -95.55 -12.03 3.08
CA ALA A 385 -96.81 -12.51 3.65
C ALA A 385 -97.58 -11.41 4.43
N ALA A 386 -97.02 -10.21 4.60
CA ALA A 386 -97.64 -9.06 5.26
C ALA A 386 -97.83 -7.86 4.30
N SER A 387 -98.91 -7.11 4.51
CA SER A 387 -99.52 -6.16 3.55
C SER A 387 -98.59 -5.14 2.85
N GLU A 388 -98.88 -4.90 1.57
CA GLU A 388 -98.10 -4.22 0.51
C GLU A 388 -97.64 -2.77 0.79
N ILE A 389 -98.20 -2.08 1.80
CA ILE A 389 -97.90 -0.66 2.08
C ILE A 389 -96.74 -0.50 3.08
N GLN A 390 -96.56 -1.43 4.04
CA GLN A 390 -95.43 -1.40 5.00
C GLN A 390 -94.11 -1.86 4.34
N ASN A 391 -94.22 -2.56 3.19
CA ASN A 391 -93.12 -3.16 2.45
C ASN A 391 -92.18 -2.17 1.76
N ARG A 392 -92.66 -1.00 1.29
CA ARG A 392 -91.78 -0.03 0.60
C ARG A 392 -90.86 0.72 1.56
N GLU A 393 -91.36 1.15 2.72
CA GLU A 393 -90.57 1.88 3.71
C GLU A 393 -89.55 0.96 4.40
N GLN A 394 -89.93 -0.28 4.73
CA GLN A 394 -89.00 -1.25 5.31
C GLN A 394 -87.98 -1.78 4.30
N ALA A 395 -88.36 -2.02 3.03
CA ALA A 395 -87.40 -2.40 2.00
C ALA A 395 -86.44 -1.25 1.65
N ALA A 396 -86.90 0.00 1.64
CA ALA A 396 -86.05 1.17 1.44
C ALA A 396 -85.08 1.39 2.61
N SER A 397 -85.57 1.29 3.85
CA SER A 397 -84.75 1.35 5.06
C SER A 397 -83.70 0.23 5.07
N ARG A 398 -84.07 -0.99 4.67
CA ARG A 398 -83.16 -2.13 4.61
C ARG A 398 -82.13 -2.03 3.49
N ARG A 399 -82.53 -1.53 2.33
CA ARG A 399 -81.61 -1.21 1.24
C ARG A 399 -80.62 -0.14 1.69
N ALA A 400 -81.09 0.88 2.41
CA ALA A 400 -80.22 1.90 3.00
C ALA A 400 -79.28 1.32 4.05
N GLU A 401 -79.72 0.37 4.88
CA GLU A 401 -78.90 -0.28 5.91
C GLU A 401 -77.84 -1.20 5.29
N LEU A 402 -78.19 -1.96 4.24
CA LEU A 402 -77.26 -2.78 3.46
C LEU A 402 -76.24 -1.94 2.68
N ILE A 403 -76.67 -0.82 2.08
CA ILE A 403 -75.77 0.13 1.43
C ILE A 403 -74.84 0.76 2.47
N ARG A 404 -75.36 1.19 3.62
CA ARG A 404 -74.56 1.75 4.70
C ARG A 404 -73.54 0.75 5.23
N PHE A 405 -73.90 -0.53 5.34
CA PHE A 405 -72.98 -1.57 5.77
C PHE A 405 -71.91 -1.87 4.71
N ALA A 406 -72.27 -1.85 3.42
CA ALA A 406 -71.32 -1.96 2.32
C ALA A 406 -70.37 -0.75 2.27
N ASP A 407 -70.87 0.46 2.51
CA ASP A 407 -70.10 1.70 2.56
C ASP A 407 -69.18 1.75 3.79
N ASP A 408 -69.67 1.37 4.97
CA ASP A 408 -68.88 1.26 6.20
C ASP A 408 -67.76 0.21 6.04
N PHE A 409 -68.06 -0.93 5.39
CA PHE A 409 -67.07 -1.95 5.07
C PHE A 409 -66.05 -1.46 4.03
N GLU A 410 -66.50 -0.84 2.93
CA GLU A 410 -65.63 -0.27 1.91
C GLU A 410 -64.72 0.83 2.48
N SER A 411 -65.23 1.65 3.40
CA SER A 411 -64.48 2.66 4.14
C SER A 411 -63.45 2.06 5.09
N ALA A 412 -63.83 1.04 5.88
CA ALA A 412 -62.90 0.37 6.80
C ALA A 412 -61.78 -0.36 6.04
N VAL A 413 -62.09 -1.05 4.95
CA VAL A 413 -61.11 -1.70 4.08
C VAL A 413 -60.25 -0.66 3.35
N GLY A 414 -60.86 0.42 2.87
CA GLY A 414 -60.17 1.56 2.27
C GLY A 414 -59.16 2.20 3.22
N ALA A 415 -59.52 2.37 4.49
CA ALA A 415 -58.64 2.89 5.53
C ALA A 415 -57.46 1.95 5.83
N ILE A 416 -57.68 0.63 5.84
CA ILE A 416 -56.59 -0.36 6.02
C ILE A 416 -55.65 -0.34 4.81
N VAL A 417 -56.18 -0.35 3.59
CA VAL A 417 -55.38 -0.27 2.36
C VAL A 417 -54.60 1.03 2.29
N SER A 418 -55.22 2.16 2.65
CA SER A 418 -54.57 3.46 2.71
C SER A 418 -53.44 3.50 3.75
N ASN A 419 -53.64 2.94 4.95
CA ASN A 419 -52.59 2.86 5.97
C ASN A 419 -51.43 1.96 5.56
N VAL A 420 -51.71 0.81 4.93
CA VAL A 420 -50.68 -0.08 4.38
C VAL A 420 -49.91 0.63 3.25
N SER A 421 -50.61 1.35 2.37
CA SER A 421 -49.98 2.10 1.29
C SER A 421 -49.11 3.25 1.82
N ALA A 422 -49.58 4.00 2.83
CA ALA A 422 -48.80 5.03 3.49
C ALA A 422 -47.54 4.47 4.17
N SER A 423 -47.67 3.30 4.83
CA SER A 423 -46.53 2.62 5.45
C SER A 423 -45.52 2.12 4.40
N ALA A 424 -45.99 1.66 3.24
CA ALA A 424 -45.13 1.26 2.13
C ALA A 424 -44.36 2.46 1.55
N VAL A 425 -45.01 3.62 1.38
CA VAL A 425 -44.36 4.86 0.93
C VAL A 425 -43.31 5.34 1.95
N GLN A 426 -43.59 5.24 3.25
CA GLN A 426 -42.59 5.56 4.27
C GLN A 426 -41.39 4.62 4.23
N LEU A 427 -41.61 3.33 4.00
CA LEU A 427 -40.53 2.34 3.82
C LEU A 427 -39.71 2.63 2.55
N GLU A 428 -40.35 2.98 1.44
CA GLU A 428 -39.67 3.40 0.20
C GLU A 428 -38.80 4.64 0.42
N SER A 429 -39.33 5.64 1.13
CA SER A 429 -38.58 6.86 1.48
C SER A 429 -37.38 6.55 2.37
N ALA A 430 -37.53 5.65 3.35
CA ALA A 430 -36.44 5.23 4.22
C ALA A 430 -35.36 4.46 3.44
N ALA A 431 -35.78 3.57 2.54
CA ALA A 431 -34.88 2.83 1.66
C ALA A 431 -34.12 3.76 0.70
N SER A 432 -34.80 4.72 0.07
CA SER A 432 -34.17 5.73 -0.80
C SER A 432 -33.13 6.57 -0.05
N THR A 433 -33.43 6.95 1.20
CA THR A 433 -32.49 7.68 2.07
C THR A 433 -31.26 6.83 2.40
N LEU A 434 -31.44 5.55 2.69
CA LEU A 434 -30.35 4.60 2.89
C LEU A 434 -29.49 4.44 1.62
N THR A 435 -30.10 4.26 0.45
CA THR A 435 -29.39 4.18 -0.83
C THR A 435 -28.54 5.43 -1.09
N ARG A 436 -29.12 6.62 -0.90
CA ARG A 436 -28.40 7.89 -1.10
C ARG A 436 -27.24 8.07 -0.11
N THR A 437 -27.41 7.59 1.13
CA THR A 437 -26.34 7.59 2.14
C THR A 437 -25.20 6.63 1.76
N ALA A 438 -25.53 5.45 1.23
CA ALA A 438 -24.55 4.49 0.73
C ALA A 438 -23.78 5.05 -0.48
N GLU A 439 -24.46 5.66 -1.45
CA GLU A 439 -23.84 6.32 -2.61
C GLU A 439 -22.88 7.44 -2.18
N THR A 440 -23.29 8.26 -1.21
CA THR A 440 -22.45 9.34 -0.66
C THR A 440 -21.19 8.77 0.00
N THR A 441 -21.34 7.68 0.76
CA THR A 441 -20.22 6.99 1.42
C THR A 441 -19.26 6.37 0.40
N GLN A 442 -19.79 5.78 -0.68
CA GLN A 442 -19.01 5.23 -1.79
C GLN A 442 -18.20 6.33 -2.48
N SER A 443 -18.84 7.47 -2.80
CA SER A 443 -18.18 8.61 -3.44
C SER A 443 -17.06 9.18 -2.57
N LEU A 444 -17.29 9.35 -1.27
CA LEU A 444 -16.30 9.87 -0.34
C LEU A 444 -15.10 8.91 -0.21
N SER A 445 -15.37 7.60 -0.16
CA SER A 445 -14.33 6.57 -0.10
C SER A 445 -13.46 6.55 -1.36
N SER A 446 -14.07 6.70 -2.55
CA SER A 446 -13.35 6.79 -3.82
C SER A 446 -12.50 8.06 -3.91
N GLN A 447 -13.03 9.19 -3.45
CA GLN A 447 -12.30 10.46 -3.44
C GLN A 447 -11.10 10.41 -2.48
N VAL A 448 -11.26 9.82 -1.29
CA VAL A 448 -10.15 9.57 -0.36
C VAL A 448 -9.12 8.60 -0.94
N ALA A 449 -9.55 7.58 -1.69
CA ALA A 449 -8.65 6.66 -2.36
C ALA A 449 -7.78 7.37 -3.40
N GLY A 450 -8.39 8.17 -4.28
CA GLY A 450 -7.67 8.93 -5.31
C GLY A 450 -6.75 10.01 -4.73
N VAL A 451 -7.17 10.71 -3.66
CA VAL A 451 -6.29 11.66 -2.96
C VAL A 451 -5.10 10.96 -2.31
N SER A 452 -5.29 9.74 -1.78
CA SER A 452 -4.18 8.95 -1.22
C SER A 452 -3.21 8.45 -2.29
N GLU A 453 -3.68 8.20 -3.51
CA GLU A 453 -2.84 7.85 -4.68
C GLU A 453 -2.07 9.04 -5.25
N GLN A 454 -2.62 10.25 -5.18
CA GLN A 454 -1.92 11.46 -5.62
C GLN A 454 -0.94 12.01 -4.57
N ALA A 455 -1.16 11.68 -3.29
CA ALA A 455 -0.32 12.13 -2.18
C ALA A 455 0.81 11.16 -1.80
N SER A 456 0.80 9.92 -2.31
CA SER A 456 1.93 8.98 -2.26
C SER A 456 2.72 9.06 -3.57
#